data_AF-A0A8J5CKG3-F1
#
_entry.id   AF-A0A8J5CKG3-F1
#
_cell.length_a   1.000
_cell.length_b   1.000
_cell.length_c   1.000
_cell.angle_alpha   90.00
_cell.angle_beta   90.00
_cell.angle_gamma   90.00
#
_symmetry.space_group_name_H-M   'P 1'
#
loop_
_entity.id
_entity.type
_entity.pdbx_description
1 polymer ?
#
loop_
_entity_poly.entity_id
_entity_poly.type
_entity_poly.pdbx_seq_one_letter_code
_entity_poly.pdbx_strand_id
1 'polypeptide(L)'
;MTSTFFSVNSHCGVYEGEKNVGFMFLVEVALGKEKSILQYDSSLTKAPTGFDSVVARGSNEPDPKKDKKHVLDGKDVVVPVGKPVPQKQWSKSGFNQSEYLVYKESQARLRYLLKFSFN
;
A
#
# COMPACT_ATOMS: atom_id res chain seq x y z
N MET A 1 -4.50 -8.95 13.46
CA MET A 1 -3.41 -8.16 12.86
C MET A 1 -3.58 -8.32 11.37
N THR A 2 -4.06 -7.29 10.67
CA THR A 2 -4.24 -7.36 9.22
C THR A 2 -2.91 -6.97 8.59
N SER A 3 -2.20 -7.94 8.03
CA SER A 3 -1.05 -7.68 7.17
C SER A 3 -1.58 -7.51 5.74
N THR A 4 -1.19 -6.44 5.06
CA THR A 4 -1.61 -6.16 3.69
C THR A 4 -0.40 -5.96 2.80
N PHE A 5 -0.51 -6.40 1.55
CA PHE A 5 0.48 -6.16 0.51
C PHE A 5 0.26 -4.82 -0.18
N PHE A 6 1.31 -4.01 -0.25
CA PHE A 6 1.32 -2.78 -1.03
C PHE A 6 2.44 -2.78 -2.07
N SER A 7 2.11 -2.20 -3.22
CA SER A 7 3.09 -1.73 -4.19
C SER A 7 3.70 -0.44 -3.67
N VAL A 8 5.02 -0.33 -3.71
CA VAL A 8 5.74 0.89 -3.37
C VAL A 8 6.54 1.32 -4.60
N ASN A 9 6.19 2.51 -5.11
CA ASN A 9 6.76 3.30 -6.23
C ASN A 9 7.64 2.59 -7.27
N SER A 10 7.35 2.83 -8.55
CA SER A 10 8.17 2.37 -9.67
C SER A 10 9.27 3.37 -10.03
N HIS A 11 10.52 2.91 -10.16
CA HIS A 11 11.60 3.67 -10.79
C HIS A 11 11.83 3.18 -12.22
N CYS A 12 11.86 4.09 -13.21
CA CYS A 12 12.06 3.77 -14.62
C CYS A 12 13.46 4.24 -15.07
N GLY A 13 14.21 3.36 -15.75
CA GLY A 13 15.55 3.68 -16.23
C GLY A 13 16.08 2.71 -17.28
N VAL A 14 17.35 2.88 -17.65
CA VAL A 14 18.11 1.90 -18.44
C VAL A 14 18.77 0.92 -17.48
N TYR A 15 18.52 -0.37 -17.64
CA TYR A 15 19.10 -1.43 -16.82
C TYR A 15 19.72 -2.50 -17.74
N GLU A 16 21.03 -2.73 -17.64
CA GLU A 16 21.75 -3.75 -18.43
C GLU A 16 21.50 -3.68 -19.96
N GLY A 17 21.29 -2.48 -20.50
CA GLY A 17 21.00 -2.28 -21.93
C GLY A 17 19.53 -2.40 -22.31
N GLU A 18 18.65 -2.79 -21.37
CA GLU A 18 17.20 -2.74 -21.55
C GLU A 18 16.69 -1.30 -21.30
N LYS A 19 15.78 -0.84 -22.16
CA LYS A 19 15.07 0.44 -22.02
C LYS A 19 13.66 0.19 -21.48
N ASN A 20 13.06 1.21 -20.88
CA ASN A 20 11.70 1.15 -20.36
C ASN A 20 11.51 0.03 -19.33
N VAL A 21 12.48 -0.16 -18.43
CA VAL A 21 12.39 -1.13 -17.34
C VAL A 21 12.03 -0.41 -16.05
N GLY A 22 11.02 -0.95 -15.37
CA GLY A 22 10.57 -0.57 -14.04
C GLY A 22 10.89 -1.65 -13.01
N PHE A 23 11.17 -1.21 -11.78
CA PHE A 23 11.24 -2.09 -10.62
C PHE A 23 10.22 -1.68 -9.57
N MET A 24 9.61 -2.66 -8.89
CA MET A 24 8.61 -2.42 -7.85
C MET A 24 8.72 -3.46 -6.74
N PHE A 25 8.65 -3.02 -5.49
CA PHE A 25 8.57 -3.94 -4.37
C PHE A 25 7.11 -4.27 -4.04
N LEU A 26 6.88 -5.52 -3.68
CA LEU A 26 5.70 -5.92 -2.92
C LEU A 26 6.13 -6.15 -1.47
N VAL A 27 5.54 -5.36 -0.59
CA VAL A 27 5.92 -5.27 0.81
C VAL A 27 4.76 -5.77 1.66
N GLU A 28 5.04 -6.73 2.54
CA GLU A 28 4.10 -7.09 3.59
C GLU A 28 4.17 -6.01 4.67
N VAL A 29 3.02 -5.42 5.00
CA VAL A 29 2.93 -4.34 5.99
C VAL A 29 1.97 -4.72 7.10
N ALA A 30 2.45 -4.68 8.35
CA ALA A 30 1.64 -4.83 9.55
C ALA A 30 1.00 -3.49 9.94
N LEU A 31 -0.22 -3.24 9.43
CA LEU A 31 -0.92 -1.97 9.62
C LEU A 31 -1.46 -1.77 11.04
N GLY A 32 -1.82 -2.85 11.74
CA GLY A 32 -2.38 -2.75 13.09
C GLY A 32 -3.68 -1.95 13.12
N LYS A 33 -3.82 -1.05 14.10
CA LYS A 33 -4.96 -0.14 14.19
C LYS A 33 -4.72 1.13 13.36
N GLU A 34 -5.56 1.33 12.36
CA GLU A 34 -5.41 2.38 11.34
C GLU A 34 -6.10 3.70 11.73
N LYS A 35 -5.39 4.82 11.60
CA LYS A 35 -5.97 6.17 11.62
C LYS A 35 -6.23 6.62 10.19
N SER A 36 -7.49 6.86 9.83
CA SER A 36 -7.83 7.41 8.51
C SER A 36 -7.69 8.94 8.46
N ILE A 37 -7.12 9.45 7.38
CA ILE A 37 -7.07 10.88 7.02
C ILE A 37 -7.63 11.09 5.61
N LEU A 38 -8.17 12.28 5.34
CA LEU A 38 -8.79 12.64 4.05
C LEU A 38 -8.12 13.86 3.38
N GLN A 39 -7.15 14.47 4.06
CA GLN A 39 -6.37 15.60 3.58
C GLN A 39 -4.91 15.37 3.92
N TYR A 40 -4.03 15.91 3.09
CA TYR A 40 -2.59 15.85 3.29
C TYR A 40 -2.18 16.56 4.58
N ASP A 41 -1.33 15.90 5.37
CA ASP A 41 -0.75 16.44 6.60
C ASP A 41 0.73 16.06 6.66
N SER A 42 1.58 17.00 6.26
CA SER A 42 3.04 16.85 6.26
C SER A 42 3.66 16.82 7.66
N SER A 43 2.91 17.18 8.70
CA SER A 43 3.42 17.22 10.07
C SER A 43 3.50 15.84 10.73
N LEU A 44 2.85 14.84 10.14
CA LEU A 44 2.80 13.47 10.66
C LEU A 44 4.16 12.78 10.55
N THR A 45 4.85 12.68 11.68
CA THR A 45 6.12 11.96 11.83
C THR A 45 5.99 10.65 12.63
N LYS A 46 4.79 10.40 13.19
CA LYS A 46 4.43 9.18 13.91
C LYS A 46 2.93 8.93 13.82
N ALA A 47 2.50 7.68 14.05
CA ALA A 47 1.09 7.37 14.20
C ALA A 47 0.50 8.10 15.43
N PRO A 48 -0.73 8.65 15.33
CA PRO A 48 -1.40 9.27 16.48
C PRO A 48 -1.61 8.29 17.64
N THR A 49 -1.71 8.81 18.86
CA THR A 49 -1.86 7.99 20.08
C THR A 49 -3.00 6.99 19.94
N GLY A 50 -2.68 5.71 20.20
CA GLY A 50 -3.65 4.62 20.12
C GLY A 50 -3.89 4.06 18.72
N PHE A 51 -3.04 4.41 17.75
CA PHE A 51 -3.00 3.86 16.39
C PHE A 51 -1.58 3.41 16.04
N ASP A 52 -1.48 2.46 15.10
CA ASP A 52 -0.21 1.86 14.65
C ASP A 52 0.20 2.33 13.25
N SER A 53 -0.75 2.86 12.48
CA SER A 53 -0.56 3.34 11.12
C SER A 53 -1.50 4.50 10.78
N VAL A 54 -1.18 5.21 9.71
CA VAL A 54 -2.06 6.19 9.09
C VAL A 54 -2.41 5.69 7.68
N VAL A 55 -3.68 5.82 7.31
CA VAL A 55 -4.13 5.55 5.94
C VAL A 55 -4.77 6.82 5.40
N ALA A 56 -4.12 7.45 4.43
CA ALA A 56 -4.72 8.48 3.62
C ALA A 56 -5.70 7.80 2.67
N ARG A 57 -7.01 7.91 2.95
CA ARG A 57 -8.02 7.13 2.24
C ARG A 57 -8.30 7.72 0.88
N GLY A 58 -8.11 6.95 -0.18
CA GLY A 58 -8.48 7.33 -1.53
C GLY A 58 -10.00 7.37 -1.72
N SER A 59 -10.46 8.19 -2.66
CA SER A 59 -11.81 8.11 -3.19
C SER A 59 -12.08 6.79 -3.92
N ASN A 60 -11.03 6.03 -4.26
CA ASN A 60 -11.09 4.68 -4.82
C ASN A 60 -10.17 3.71 -4.06
N GLU A 61 -10.51 2.43 -4.05
CA GLU A 61 -9.73 1.31 -3.47
C GLU A 61 -9.96 0.06 -4.33
N PRO A 62 -8.99 -0.87 -4.45
CA PRO A 62 -9.28 -2.21 -4.94
C PRO A 62 -10.53 -2.80 -4.27
N ASP A 63 -11.44 -3.41 -5.03
CA ASP A 63 -12.65 -4.03 -4.48
C ASP A 63 -12.30 -5.06 -3.40
N PRO A 64 -12.60 -4.80 -2.11
CA PRO A 64 -12.22 -5.69 -1.02
C PRO A 64 -12.90 -7.05 -1.08
N LYS A 65 -13.99 -7.19 -1.86
CA LYS A 65 -14.64 -8.48 -2.10
C LYS A 65 -13.81 -9.40 -3.00
N LYS A 66 -12.78 -8.87 -3.66
CA LYS A 66 -11.87 -9.62 -4.54
C LYS A 66 -10.55 -9.93 -3.87
N ASP A 67 -10.33 -9.46 -2.64
CA ASP A 67 -9.13 -9.72 -1.87
C ASP A 67 -8.81 -11.21 -1.80
N LYS A 68 -7.52 -11.51 -1.93
CA LYS A 68 -6.97 -12.85 -1.76
C LYS A 68 -6.22 -12.93 -0.45
N LYS A 69 -6.31 -14.08 0.20
CA LYS A 69 -5.47 -14.40 1.35
C LYS A 69 -4.33 -15.28 0.90
N HIS A 70 -3.14 -14.97 1.37
CA HIS A 70 -1.94 -15.76 1.21
C HIS A 70 -1.33 -16.03 2.58
N VAL A 71 -0.70 -17.19 2.74
CA VAL A 71 0.01 -17.52 3.98
C VAL A 71 1.50 -17.28 3.76
N LEU A 72 2.09 -16.39 4.55
CA LEU A 72 3.53 -16.13 4.57
C LEU A 72 4.07 -16.34 5.98
N ASP A 73 5.06 -17.22 6.12
CA ASP A 73 5.63 -17.61 7.42
C ASP A 73 4.57 -18.00 8.47
N GLY A 74 3.53 -18.72 8.02
CA GLY A 74 2.42 -19.15 8.88
C GLY A 74 1.43 -18.06 9.26
N LYS A 75 1.52 -16.85 8.67
CA LYS A 75 0.60 -15.74 8.89
C LYS A 75 -0.25 -15.46 7.66
N ASP A 76 -1.54 -15.19 7.89
CA ASP A 76 -2.44 -14.69 6.85
C ASP A 76 -2.06 -13.26 6.45
N VAL A 77 -1.90 -13.05 5.15
CA VAL A 77 -1.65 -11.75 4.53
C VAL A 77 -2.69 -11.51 3.44
N VAL A 78 -3.27 -10.32 3.42
CA VAL A 78 -4.25 -9.89 2.43
C VAL A 78 -3.53 -9.27 1.23
N VAL A 79 -3.89 -9.73 0.03
CA VAL A 79 -3.45 -9.16 -1.25
C VAL A 79 -4.67 -8.58 -1.97
N PRO A 80 -4.76 -7.24 -2.09
CA PRO A 80 -5.80 -6.60 -2.87
C PRO A 80 -5.56 -6.84 -4.37
N VAL A 81 -6.47 -7.56 -5.02
CA VAL A 81 -6.37 -7.87 -6.47
C VAL A 81 -7.59 -7.38 -7.27
N GLY A 82 -8.53 -6.72 -6.60
CA GLY A 82 -9.72 -6.17 -7.23
C GLY A 82 -9.40 -4.98 -8.13
N LYS A 83 -10.26 -4.72 -9.12
CA LYS A 83 -10.26 -3.43 -9.82
C LYS A 83 -10.63 -2.32 -8.82
N PRO A 84 -10.09 -1.11 -8.96
CA PRO A 84 -10.48 0.00 -8.11
C PRO A 84 -12.00 0.28 -8.23
N VAL A 85 -12.65 0.48 -7.09
CA VAL A 85 -14.06 0.86 -6.97
C VAL A 85 -14.20 2.12 -6.11
N PRO A 86 -15.22 2.95 -6.35
CA PRO A 86 -15.44 4.15 -5.55
C PRO A 86 -15.74 3.85 -4.08
N GLN A 87 -15.05 4.53 -3.17
CA GLN A 87 -15.30 4.50 -1.74
C GLN A 87 -16.28 5.62 -1.37
N LYS A 88 -17.58 5.33 -1.32
CA LYS A 88 -18.62 6.35 -1.06
C LYS A 88 -18.38 7.15 0.22
N GLN A 89 -17.92 6.49 1.30
CA GLN A 89 -17.62 7.17 2.56
C GLN A 89 -16.47 8.20 2.46
N TRP A 90 -15.56 8.03 1.50
CA TRP A 90 -14.37 8.86 1.28
C TRP A 90 -14.43 9.67 -0.01
N SER A 91 -15.64 9.91 -0.53
CA SER A 91 -15.87 10.64 -1.79
C SER A 91 -15.34 12.08 -1.79
N LYS A 92 -15.14 12.68 -0.61
CA LYS A 92 -14.57 14.03 -0.43
C LYS A 92 -13.08 14.03 -0.10
N SER A 93 -12.41 12.89 -0.22
CA SER A 93 -10.98 12.80 0.04
C SER A 93 -10.18 13.61 -0.97
N GLY A 94 -9.11 14.26 -0.50
CA GLY A 94 -8.09 14.86 -1.36
C GLY A 94 -7.23 13.83 -2.09
N PHE A 95 -7.35 12.54 -1.75
CA PHE A 95 -6.60 11.44 -2.34
C PHE A 95 -7.47 10.65 -3.32
N ASN A 96 -6.94 10.33 -4.50
CA ASN A 96 -7.63 9.48 -5.47
C ASN A 96 -7.47 7.99 -5.16
N GLN A 97 -6.28 7.59 -4.74
CA GLN A 97 -5.91 6.24 -4.31
C GLN A 97 -5.47 6.30 -2.85
N SER A 98 -5.63 5.20 -2.11
CA SER A 98 -5.19 5.16 -0.73
C SER A 98 -3.67 5.07 -0.62
N GLU A 99 -3.11 5.83 0.33
CA GLU A 99 -1.71 5.71 0.73
C GLU A 99 -1.64 5.16 2.15
N TYR A 100 -0.76 4.18 2.36
CA TYR A 100 -0.63 3.45 3.62
C TYR A 100 0.71 3.77 4.25
N LEU A 101 0.68 4.39 5.43
CA LEU A 101 1.85 4.93 6.11
C LEU A 101 2.09 4.15 7.40
N VAL A 102 3.29 3.61 7.53
CA VAL A 102 3.83 3.06 8.78
C VAL A 102 5.03 3.88 9.23
N TYR A 103 5.24 3.95 10.54
CA TYR A 103 6.23 4.86 11.15
C TYR A 103 7.38 4.11 11.81
N LYS A 104 7.39 2.78 11.71
CA LYS A 104 8.48 1.91 12.18
C LYS A 104 8.86 0.96 11.06
N GLU A 105 10.15 0.89 10.75
CA GLU A 105 10.67 -0.02 9.71
C GLU A 105 10.29 -1.48 9.99
N SER A 106 10.23 -1.88 11.26
CA SER A 106 9.82 -3.23 11.67
C SER A 106 8.37 -3.61 11.30
N GLN A 107 7.54 -2.65 10.88
CA GLN A 107 6.19 -2.93 10.35
C GLN A 107 6.20 -3.35 8.88
N ALA A 108 7.32 -3.19 8.17
CA ALA A 108 7.43 -3.48 6.75
C ALA A 108 8.44 -4.60 6.51
N ARG A 109 8.10 -5.54 5.62
CA ARG A 109 9.00 -6.59 5.17
C ARG A 109 8.91 -6.77 3.67
N LEU A 110 10.04 -6.58 2.98
CA LEU A 110 10.13 -6.86 1.55
C LEU A 110 9.92 -8.36 1.31
N ARG A 111 9.01 -8.71 0.39
CA ARG A 111 8.72 -10.10 0.03
C ARG A 111 9.06 -10.40 -1.42
N TYR A 112 8.81 -9.44 -2.31
CA TYR A 112 9.09 -9.61 -3.72
C TYR A 112 9.65 -8.31 -4.32
N LEU A 113 10.53 -8.47 -5.30
CA LEU A 113 10.95 -7.44 -6.24
C LEU A 113 10.45 -7.85 -7.62
N LEU A 114 9.69 -6.98 -8.26
CA LEU A 114 9.20 -7.17 -9.61
C LEU A 114 10.03 -6.31 -10.54
N LYS A 115 10.57 -6.92 -11.59
CA LYS A 115 11.08 -6.24 -12.78
C LYS A 115 10.00 -6.32 -13.84
N PHE A 116 9.66 -5.20 -14.46
CA PHE A 116 8.64 -5.14 -15.52
C PHE A 116 9.05 -4.15 -16.59
N SER A 117 8.51 -4.31 -17.80
CA SER A 117 8.77 -3.42 -18.93
C SER A 117 7.53 -2.61 -19.27
N PHE A 118 7.72 -1.36 -19.67
CA PHE A 118 6.65 -0.51 -20.20
C PHE A 118 6.59 -0.65 -21.73
N ASN A 119 5.39 -0.89 -22.26
CA ASN A 119 5.10 -0.87 -23.69
C ASN A 119 4.78 0.54 -24.18
#